data_AF-A0A7C6J4U5-F1
#
_entry.id   AF-A0A7C6J4U5-F1
#
_cell.length_a   1.000
_cell.length_b   1.000
_cell.length_c   1.000
_cell.angle_alpha   90.00
_cell.angle_beta   90.00
_cell.angle_gamma   90.00
#
_symmetry.space_group_name_H-M   'P 1'
#
loop_
_entity.id
_entity.type
_entity.pdbx_description
1 polymer ?
#
loop_
_entity_poly.entity_id
_entity_poly.type
_entity_poly.pdbx_seq_one_letter_code
_entity_poly.pdbx_strand_id
1 'polypeptide(L)'
;MKKVLFPMIMAILLLLLSVSVFGNILANNRENGEDIQYEYGIVVINGEPAYFDPQYLDNPDVFISPDYAKNIESDIIKGGKLYFDSDESIVIVEDVKKEQLGSAVAYMELKYKVENRTLYLSEDGENWEAVIFRVIDDKKHVDKYDPSITIYWVVYLECKWFKGEYEIISIPNA
;
A
#
# COMPACT_ATOMS: atom_id res chain seq x y z
N MET A 1 -22.89 5.58 67.72
CA MET A 1 -21.91 5.45 66.61
C MET A 1 -22.61 5.37 65.23
N LYS A 2 -23.45 6.34 64.84
CA LYS A 2 -24.13 6.35 63.51
C LYS A 2 -23.74 7.53 62.60
N LYS A 3 -23.03 8.54 63.12
CA LYS A 3 -22.74 9.80 62.39
C LYS A 3 -21.51 9.75 61.47
N VAL A 4 -20.63 8.75 61.62
CA VAL A 4 -19.41 8.60 60.79
C VAL A 4 -19.63 7.65 59.60
N LEU A 5 -20.69 6.82 59.64
CA LEU A 5 -20.96 5.82 58.60
C LEU A 5 -21.38 6.46 57.26
N PHE A 6 -22.17 7.53 57.33
CA PHE A 6 -22.72 8.21 56.15
C PHE A 6 -21.65 8.88 55.26
N PRO A 7 -20.72 9.71 55.78
CA PRO A 7 -19.68 10.32 54.94
C PRO A 7 -18.70 9.27 54.38
N MET A 8 -18.46 8.17 55.09
CA MET A 8 -17.60 7.07 54.63
C MET A 8 -18.23 6.31 53.46
N ILE A 9 -19.54 6.03 53.53
CA ILE A 9 -20.28 5.40 52.41
C ILE A 9 -20.29 6.31 51.18
N MET A 10 -20.49 7.62 51.36
CA MET A 10 -20.43 8.61 50.29
C MET A 10 -19.05 8.67 49.61
N ALA A 11 -17.97 8.65 50.40
CA ALA A 11 -16.61 8.64 49.87
C ALA A 11 -16.33 7.37 49.04
N ILE A 12 -16.79 6.21 49.50
CA ILE A 12 -16.64 4.93 48.76
C ILE A 12 -17.44 4.96 47.45
N LEU A 13 -18.67 5.49 47.46
CA LEU A 13 -19.48 5.64 46.25
C LEU A 13 -18.84 6.58 45.24
N LEU A 14 -18.29 7.71 45.68
CA LEU A 14 -17.57 8.64 44.80
C LEU A 14 -16.30 8.01 44.23
N LEU A 15 -15.58 7.22 45.02
CA LEU A 15 -14.39 6.50 44.55
C LEU A 15 -14.77 5.46 43.48
N LEU A 16 -15.83 4.68 43.71
CA LEU A 16 -16.34 3.70 42.75
C LEU A 16 -16.83 4.35 41.44
N LEU A 17 -17.50 5.51 41.54
CA LEU A 17 -17.90 6.31 40.36
C LEU A 17 -16.68 6.85 39.62
N SER A 18 -15.63 7.30 40.32
CA SER A 18 -14.42 7.78 39.65
C SER A 18 -13.69 6.66 38.91
N VAL A 19 -13.66 5.44 39.48
CA VAL A 19 -13.02 4.27 38.87
C VAL A 19 -13.82 3.80 37.64
N SER A 20 -15.15 3.82 37.68
CA SER A 20 -15.97 3.43 36.53
C SER A 20 -15.89 4.45 35.38
N VAL A 21 -15.85 5.75 35.68
CA VAL A 21 -15.69 6.80 34.67
C VAL A 21 -14.30 6.74 34.05
N PHE A 22 -13.23 6.57 34.84
CA PHE A 22 -11.88 6.39 34.29
C PHE A 22 -11.73 5.10 33.48
N GLY A 23 -12.36 4.00 33.91
CA GLY A 23 -12.38 2.74 33.18
C GLY A 23 -13.03 2.87 31.80
N ASN A 24 -14.17 3.57 31.71
CA ASN A 24 -14.84 3.84 30.44
C ASN A 24 -14.06 4.81 29.54
N ILE A 25 -13.37 5.80 30.10
CA ILE A 25 -12.49 6.71 29.32
C ILE A 25 -11.29 5.95 28.76
N LEU A 26 -10.67 5.07 29.55
CA LEU A 26 -9.54 4.23 29.11
C LEU A 26 -9.97 3.16 28.09
N ALA A 27 -11.19 2.62 28.21
CA ALA A 27 -11.75 1.69 27.23
C ALA A 27 -12.09 2.37 25.90
N ASN A 28 -12.75 3.55 25.93
CA ASN A 28 -13.04 4.32 24.71
C ASN A 28 -11.79 4.84 24.00
N ASN A 29 -10.70 5.10 24.73
CA ASN A 29 -9.43 5.51 24.13
C ASN A 29 -8.62 4.35 23.54
N ARG A 30 -9.04 3.09 23.72
CA ARG A 30 -8.40 1.91 23.10
C ARG A 30 -9.04 1.49 21.77
N GLU A 31 -10.22 1.99 21.43
CA GLU A 31 -10.93 1.64 20.17
C GLU A 31 -10.64 2.58 18.99
N ASN A 32 -9.78 3.59 19.16
CA ASN A 32 -9.36 4.48 18.07
C ASN A 32 -7.92 4.22 17.62
N GLY A 33 -7.52 2.95 17.55
CA GLY A 33 -6.33 2.57 16.78
C GLY A 33 -6.67 2.56 15.30
N GLU A 34 -5.72 2.93 14.44
CA GLU A 34 -5.89 2.67 13.01
C GLU A 34 -5.93 1.16 12.78
N ASP A 35 -6.94 0.68 12.07
CA ASP A 35 -7.00 -0.70 11.59
C ASP A 35 -6.19 -0.79 10.29
N ILE A 36 -5.09 -1.54 10.31
CA ILE A 36 -4.17 -1.69 9.18
C ILE A 36 -4.31 -3.10 8.62
N GLN A 37 -4.68 -3.17 7.34
CA GLN A 37 -4.84 -4.42 6.59
C GLN A 37 -3.96 -4.38 5.34
N TYR A 38 -3.54 -5.56 4.89
CA TYR A 38 -2.71 -5.73 3.70
C TYR A 38 -3.46 -6.56 2.68
N GLU A 39 -3.66 -6.01 1.48
CA GLU A 39 -4.32 -6.66 0.37
C GLU A 39 -3.46 -6.54 -0.89
N TYR A 40 -2.79 -7.62 -1.28
CA TYR A 40 -2.00 -7.69 -2.52
C TYR A 40 -0.97 -6.54 -2.66
N GLY A 41 -0.24 -6.26 -1.57
CA GLY A 41 0.72 -5.15 -1.47
C GLY A 41 0.10 -3.75 -1.41
N ILE A 42 -1.22 -3.63 -1.25
CA ILE A 42 -1.87 -2.36 -0.89
C ILE A 42 -2.13 -2.36 0.61
N VAL A 43 -1.77 -1.26 1.26
CA VAL A 43 -2.07 -1.04 2.67
C VAL A 43 -3.36 -0.27 2.79
N VAL A 44 -4.31 -0.86 3.52
CA VAL A 44 -5.63 -0.31 3.80
C VAL A 44 -5.65 0.15 5.25
N ILE A 45 -6.01 1.40 5.48
CA ILE A 45 -6.09 2.03 6.80
C ILE A 45 -7.53 2.45 7.05
N ASN A 46 -8.15 1.87 8.08
CA ASN A 46 -9.55 2.10 8.43
C ASN A 46 -10.52 1.83 7.26
N GLY A 47 -10.23 0.79 6.48
CA GLY A 47 -11.03 0.39 5.30
C GLY A 47 -10.76 1.19 4.03
N GLU A 48 -9.87 2.19 4.07
CA GLU A 48 -9.51 3.00 2.91
C GLU A 48 -8.06 2.74 2.45
N PRO A 49 -7.81 2.59 1.14
CA PRO A 49 -6.46 2.42 0.60
C PRO A 49 -5.58 3.64 0.89
N ALA A 50 -4.40 3.40 1.45
CA ALA A 50 -3.50 4.47 1.87
C ALA A 50 -2.24 4.56 1.01
N TYR A 51 -1.56 3.43 0.80
CA TYR A 51 -0.31 3.39 0.04
C TYR A 51 0.00 1.98 -0.47
N PHE A 52 1.00 1.90 -1.35
CA PHE A 52 1.52 0.64 -1.87
C PHE A 52 2.75 0.21 -1.09
N ASP A 53 2.72 -1.02 -0.56
CA ASP A 53 3.81 -1.67 0.17
C ASP A 53 4.19 -3.01 -0.49
N PRO A 54 5.29 -3.03 -1.26
CA PRO A 54 5.69 -4.23 -1.97
C PRO A 54 6.19 -5.37 -1.07
N GLN A 55 6.41 -5.15 0.24
CA GLN A 55 6.82 -6.23 1.15
C GLN A 55 5.71 -7.26 1.42
N TYR A 56 4.46 -6.90 1.17
CA TYR A 56 3.28 -7.76 1.35
C TYR A 56 2.70 -8.24 0.03
N LEU A 57 3.55 -8.21 -0.99
CA LEU A 57 3.24 -8.63 -2.33
C LEU A 57 3.67 -10.09 -2.45
N ASP A 58 2.81 -11.04 -2.05
CA ASP A 58 3.04 -12.47 -2.24
C ASP A 58 2.96 -12.80 -3.74
N ASN A 59 4.01 -12.45 -4.48
CA ASN A 59 4.29 -12.77 -5.88
C ASN A 59 3.22 -12.38 -6.93
N PRO A 60 2.90 -11.08 -7.10
CA PRO A 60 2.33 -10.57 -8.35
C PRO A 60 3.29 -9.65 -9.11
N ASP A 61 3.42 -9.88 -10.40
CA ASP A 61 3.99 -8.91 -11.32
C ASP A 61 3.05 -7.69 -11.42
N VAL A 62 3.61 -6.47 -11.39
CA VAL A 62 2.83 -5.23 -11.58
C VAL A 62 3.03 -4.77 -13.03
N PHE A 63 1.97 -4.84 -13.82
CA PHE A 63 2.01 -4.53 -15.26
C PHE A 63 1.29 -3.23 -15.57
N ILE A 64 1.80 -2.47 -16.51
CA ILE A 64 1.06 -1.32 -17.03
C ILE A 64 -0.26 -1.79 -17.65
N SER A 65 -1.35 -1.10 -17.32
CA SER A 65 -2.66 -1.45 -17.86
C SER A 65 -2.64 -1.32 -19.39
N PRO A 66 -3.16 -2.31 -20.14
CA PRO A 66 -3.21 -2.25 -21.60
C PRO A 66 -3.99 -1.05 -22.15
N ASP A 67 -4.95 -0.53 -21.39
CA ASP A 67 -5.73 0.65 -21.81
C ASP A 67 -4.95 1.95 -21.67
N TYR A 68 -4.18 2.09 -20.58
CA TYR A 68 -3.28 3.23 -20.42
C TYR A 68 -2.14 3.17 -21.45
N ALA A 69 -1.55 1.98 -21.68
CA ALA A 69 -0.42 1.78 -22.59
C ALA A 69 -0.70 2.23 -24.04
N LYS A 70 -1.95 2.11 -24.52
CA LYS A 70 -2.37 2.56 -25.86
C LYS A 70 -2.29 4.08 -26.05
N ASN A 71 -2.32 4.85 -24.97
CA ASN A 71 -2.45 6.30 -24.99
C ASN A 71 -1.14 7.04 -24.65
N ILE A 72 -0.03 6.33 -24.46
CA ILE A 72 1.27 6.92 -24.09
C ILE A 72 2.03 7.37 -25.34
N GLU A 73 2.38 8.66 -25.41
CA GLU A 73 3.30 9.22 -26.41
C GLU A 73 4.73 8.65 -26.24
N SER A 74 5.38 8.33 -27.36
CA SER A 74 6.54 7.42 -27.45
C SER A 74 7.81 7.83 -26.69
N ASP A 75 7.94 9.09 -26.30
CA ASP A 75 9.24 9.67 -25.94
C ASP A 75 9.46 9.83 -24.44
N ILE A 76 8.46 9.47 -23.62
CA ILE A 76 8.59 9.52 -22.16
C ILE A 76 8.82 8.09 -21.65
N ILE A 77 10.01 7.82 -21.12
CA ILE A 77 10.30 6.58 -20.36
C ILE A 77 9.28 6.48 -19.23
N LYS A 78 8.47 5.40 -19.16
CA LYS A 78 7.38 5.28 -18.18
C LYS A 78 7.08 3.84 -17.69
N GLY A 79 8.09 2.97 -17.53
CA GLY A 79 8.00 1.65 -16.86
C GLY A 79 6.80 0.77 -17.23
N GLY A 80 7.00 -0.20 -18.14
CA GLY A 80 5.96 -1.13 -18.59
C GLY A 80 5.73 -2.31 -17.65
N LYS A 81 6.76 -2.74 -16.93
CA LYS A 81 6.67 -3.76 -15.87
C LYS A 81 7.46 -3.28 -14.65
N LEU A 82 6.89 -3.48 -13.46
CA LEU A 82 7.58 -3.28 -12.19
C LEU A 82 7.68 -4.66 -11.50
N TYR A 83 8.91 -5.11 -11.24
CA TYR A 83 9.18 -6.31 -10.46
C TYR A 83 9.79 -5.91 -9.13
N PHE A 84 9.20 -6.37 -8.02
CA PHE A 84 9.67 -6.06 -6.68
C PHE A 84 10.32 -7.29 -6.05
N ASP A 85 11.59 -7.16 -5.67
CA ASP A 85 12.30 -8.11 -4.84
C ASP A 85 12.22 -7.66 -3.39
N SER A 86 11.40 -8.35 -2.60
CA SER A 86 11.15 -8.00 -1.21
C SER A 86 12.34 -8.25 -0.29
N ASP A 87 13.16 -9.25 -0.61
CA ASP A 87 14.28 -9.67 0.21
C ASP A 87 15.46 -8.71 0.04
N GLU A 88 15.69 -8.24 -1.18
CA GLU A 88 16.78 -7.31 -1.49
C GLU A 88 16.37 -5.83 -1.41
N SER A 89 15.08 -5.55 -1.25
CA SER A 89 14.51 -4.19 -1.29
C SER A 89 14.82 -3.47 -2.62
N ILE A 90 14.70 -4.21 -3.72
CA ILE A 90 14.96 -3.74 -5.08
C ILE A 90 13.66 -3.73 -5.89
N VAL A 91 13.49 -2.74 -6.75
CA VAL A 91 12.50 -2.75 -7.83
C VAL A 91 13.19 -2.66 -9.17
N ILE A 92 12.82 -3.56 -10.07
CA ILE A 92 13.25 -3.55 -11.48
C ILE A 92 12.15 -2.86 -12.27
N VAL A 93 12.50 -1.78 -12.96
CA VAL A 93 11.62 -1.05 -13.87
C VAL A 93 12.01 -1.41 -15.29
N GLU A 94 11.14 -2.14 -15.99
CA GLU A 94 11.38 -2.59 -17.36
C GLU A 94 10.60 -1.75 -18.38
N ASP A 95 11.26 -1.35 -19.46
CA ASP A 95 10.65 -0.70 -20.62
C ASP A 95 10.34 -1.78 -21.68
N VAL A 96 9.12 -2.33 -21.59
CA VAL A 96 8.63 -3.41 -22.46
C VAL A 96 8.77 -3.07 -23.96
N LYS A 97 8.67 -1.79 -24.34
CA LYS A 97 8.87 -1.39 -25.75
C LYS A 97 10.33 -1.48 -26.18
N LYS A 98 11.28 -1.15 -25.30
CA LYS A 98 12.72 -1.28 -25.60
C LYS A 98 13.22 -2.71 -25.49
N GLU A 99 12.61 -3.51 -24.64
CA GLU A 99 12.87 -4.95 -24.55
C GLU A 99 12.54 -5.65 -25.88
N GLN A 100 11.38 -5.36 -26.47
CA GLN A 100 10.99 -5.87 -27.80
C GLN A 100 11.98 -5.49 -28.92
N LEU A 101 12.73 -4.39 -28.74
CA LEU A 101 13.74 -3.92 -29.70
C LEU A 101 15.15 -4.48 -29.41
N GLY A 102 15.33 -5.30 -28.37
CA GLY A 102 16.61 -5.92 -28.03
C GLY A 102 17.67 -4.95 -27.50
N SER A 103 17.24 -3.85 -26.84
CA SER A 103 18.15 -2.83 -26.32
C SER A 103 18.89 -3.26 -25.05
N ALA A 104 20.18 -2.96 -24.95
CA ALA A 104 21.04 -3.34 -23.82
C ALA A 104 20.69 -2.66 -22.48
N VAL A 105 19.78 -1.68 -22.47
CA VAL A 105 19.30 -0.96 -21.28
C VAL A 105 17.76 -0.99 -21.27
N ALA A 106 17.19 -2.19 -21.29
CA ALA A 106 15.74 -2.38 -21.24
C ALA A 106 15.18 -2.27 -19.82
N TYR A 107 16.01 -2.38 -18.78
CA TYR A 107 15.61 -2.30 -17.39
C TYR A 107 16.53 -1.37 -16.57
N MET A 108 16.03 -0.92 -15.43
CA MET A 108 16.83 -0.30 -14.37
C MET A 108 16.48 -0.91 -13.01
N GLU A 109 17.49 -1.08 -12.16
CA GLU A 109 17.33 -1.47 -10.77
C GLU A 109 17.32 -0.23 -9.88
N LEU A 110 16.35 -0.17 -8.96
CA LEU A 110 16.22 0.88 -7.96
C LEU A 110 16.10 0.24 -6.58
N LYS A 111 16.64 0.90 -5.56
CA LYS A 111 16.36 0.57 -4.16
C LYS A 111 15.01 1.13 -3.78
N TYR A 112 14.29 0.43 -2.92
CA TYR A 112 13.05 0.95 -2.34
C TYR A 112 13.06 0.88 -0.82
N LYS A 113 12.21 1.69 -0.20
CA LYS A 113 11.83 1.57 1.21
C LYS A 113 10.42 2.13 1.43
N VAL A 114 9.78 1.71 2.52
CA VAL A 114 8.52 2.28 2.98
C VAL A 114 8.78 3.02 4.29
N GLU A 115 8.49 4.32 4.32
CA GLU A 115 8.58 5.14 5.53
C GLU A 115 7.34 6.02 5.63
N ASN A 116 6.77 6.16 6.84
CA ASN A 116 5.59 7.01 7.07
C ASN A 116 4.47 6.78 6.05
N ARG A 117 4.15 5.51 5.76
CA ARG A 117 3.07 5.11 4.82
C ARG A 117 3.27 5.61 3.40
N THR A 118 4.52 5.75 2.98
CA THR A 118 4.87 6.21 1.63
C THR A 118 5.99 5.31 1.10
N LEU A 119 5.83 4.84 -0.14
CA LEU A 119 6.89 4.16 -0.89
C LEU A 119 7.87 5.20 -1.43
N TYR A 120 9.17 4.94 -1.23
CA TYR A 120 10.26 5.74 -1.77
C TYR A 120 11.17 4.88 -2.63
N LEU A 121 11.70 5.47 -3.70
CA LEU A 121 12.64 4.86 -4.64
C LEU A 121 13.94 5.67 -4.76
N SER A 122 15.04 4.98 -5.05
CA SER A 122 16.37 5.58 -5.20
C SER A 122 17.29 4.78 -6.12
N GLU A 123 18.08 5.45 -6.96
CA GLU A 123 19.12 4.81 -7.78
C GLU A 123 20.36 4.42 -6.95
N ASP A 124 20.71 5.24 -5.96
CA ASP A 124 21.94 5.13 -5.17
C ASP A 124 21.70 4.76 -3.70
N GLY A 125 20.49 4.98 -3.19
CA GLY A 125 20.12 4.87 -1.78
C GLY A 125 20.42 6.13 -0.96
N GLU A 126 20.88 7.20 -1.61
CA GLU A 126 21.18 8.50 -1.00
C GLU A 126 20.04 9.49 -1.25
N ASN A 127 19.55 9.55 -2.49
CA ASN A 127 18.49 10.46 -2.91
C ASN A 127 17.18 9.72 -3.13
N TRP A 128 16.17 10.02 -2.31
CA TRP A 128 14.90 9.30 -2.28
C TRP A 128 13.77 10.14 -2.88
N GLU A 129 12.98 9.50 -3.75
CA GLU A 129 11.79 10.10 -4.35
C GLU A 129 10.54 9.35 -3.93
N ALA A 130 9.52 10.09 -3.51
CA ALA A 130 8.24 9.51 -3.13
C ALA A 130 7.47 9.05 -4.37
N VAL A 131 6.88 7.86 -4.30
CA VAL A 131 5.97 7.35 -5.31
C VAL A 131 4.57 7.85 -5.01
N ILE A 132 3.98 8.58 -5.96
CA ILE A 132 2.57 8.97 -5.89
C ILE A 132 1.72 7.72 -6.10
N PHE A 133 0.81 7.47 -5.18
CA PHE A 133 -0.15 6.35 -5.24
C PHE A 133 -1.58 6.88 -5.31
N ARG A 134 -2.39 6.31 -6.20
CA ARG A 134 -3.84 6.51 -6.25
C ARG A 134 -4.53 5.23 -6.67
N VAL A 135 -5.73 4.99 -6.17
CA VAL A 135 -6.57 3.87 -6.61
C VAL A 135 -7.45 4.34 -7.76
N ILE A 136 -7.47 3.57 -8.84
CA ILE A 136 -8.32 3.80 -10.01
C ILE A 136 -9.52 2.85 -9.98
N ASP A 137 -9.27 1.57 -9.68
CA ASP A 137 -10.30 0.55 -9.48
C ASP A 137 -9.83 -0.44 -8.41
N ASP A 138 -10.70 -0.78 -7.47
CA ASP A 138 -10.47 -1.71 -6.37
C ASP A 138 -11.29 -3.00 -6.51
N LYS A 139 -11.99 -3.17 -7.64
CA LYS A 139 -12.83 -4.32 -7.89
C LYS A 139 -12.05 -5.42 -8.57
N LYS A 140 -11.98 -6.58 -7.88
CA LYS A 140 -11.50 -7.82 -8.47
C LYS A 140 -12.26 -8.18 -9.75
N HIS A 141 -11.54 -8.36 -10.85
CA HIS A 141 -12.08 -8.80 -12.13
C HIS A 141 -11.09 -9.67 -12.90
N VAL A 142 -11.59 -10.36 -13.91
CA VAL A 142 -10.77 -11.17 -14.82
C VAL A 142 -10.30 -10.26 -15.95
N ASP A 143 -9.05 -10.41 -16.39
CA ASP A 143 -8.55 -9.64 -17.52
C ASP A 143 -9.40 -9.90 -18.78
N LYS A 144 -9.61 -8.84 -19.56
CA LYS A 144 -10.48 -8.88 -20.73
C LYS A 144 -9.84 -9.55 -21.94
N TYR A 145 -8.53 -9.71 -21.95
CA TYR A 145 -7.76 -10.32 -23.04
C TYR A 145 -7.27 -11.72 -22.68
N ASP A 146 -6.96 -11.98 -21.42
CA ASP A 146 -6.53 -13.27 -20.89
C ASP A 146 -7.36 -13.70 -19.67
N PRO A 147 -8.31 -14.62 -19.84
CA PRO A 147 -9.19 -15.05 -18.75
C PRO A 147 -8.48 -15.86 -17.65
N SER A 148 -7.20 -16.23 -17.82
CA SER A 148 -6.39 -16.86 -16.77
C SER A 148 -5.85 -15.86 -15.75
N ILE A 149 -5.87 -14.56 -16.08
CA ILE A 149 -5.34 -13.49 -15.24
C ILE A 149 -6.46 -12.88 -14.40
N THR A 150 -6.22 -12.79 -13.10
CA THR A 150 -7.10 -12.08 -12.16
C THR A 150 -6.45 -10.76 -11.77
N ILE A 151 -7.12 -9.66 -12.08
CA ILE A 151 -6.76 -8.30 -11.67
C ILE A 151 -7.49 -8.03 -10.35
N TYR A 152 -6.73 -7.66 -9.31
CA TYR A 152 -7.33 -7.31 -8.02
C TYR A 152 -7.61 -5.82 -7.93
N TRP A 153 -6.63 -5.00 -8.34
CA TRP A 153 -6.68 -3.55 -8.27
C TRP A 153 -6.00 -2.94 -9.49
N VAL A 154 -6.53 -1.80 -9.93
CA VAL A 154 -5.87 -0.88 -10.86
C VAL A 154 -5.45 0.35 -10.07
N VAL A 155 -4.15 0.61 -10.03
CA VAL A 155 -3.56 1.70 -9.26
C VAL A 155 -2.77 2.61 -10.19
N TYR A 156 -2.75 3.90 -9.89
CA TYR A 156 -1.88 4.84 -10.56
C TYR A 156 -0.63 5.05 -9.72
N LEU A 157 0.53 4.81 -10.33
CA LEU A 157 1.84 5.02 -9.72
C LEU A 157 2.63 6.04 -10.54
N GLU A 158 3.27 7.01 -9.86
CA GLU A 158 4.06 8.04 -10.53
C GLU A 158 5.29 8.47 -9.71
N CYS A 159 6.42 8.55 -10.39
CA CYS A 159 7.69 9.17 -9.98
C CYS A 159 8.47 9.58 -11.23
N LYS A 160 9.74 10.02 -11.11
CA LYS A 160 10.56 10.42 -12.25
C LYS A 160 10.94 9.26 -13.18
N TRP A 161 10.92 8.02 -12.70
CA TRP A 161 11.33 6.83 -13.46
C TRP A 161 10.18 6.13 -14.19
N PHE A 162 8.97 6.20 -13.63
CA PHE A 162 7.78 5.61 -14.22
C PHE A 162 6.51 6.39 -13.90
N LYS A 163 5.50 6.26 -14.76
CA LYS A 163 4.23 6.96 -14.61
C LYS A 163 3.12 6.23 -15.37
N GLY A 164 2.15 5.68 -14.66
CA GLY A 164 1.01 5.07 -15.32
C GLY A 164 0.01 4.39 -14.41
N GLU A 165 -0.99 3.83 -15.05
CA GLU A 165 -1.94 2.90 -14.44
C GLU A 165 -1.35 1.50 -14.52
N TYR A 166 -1.36 0.81 -13.39
CA TYR A 166 -0.79 -0.51 -13.21
C TYR A 166 -1.85 -1.45 -12.65
N GLU A 167 -1.87 -2.65 -13.19
CA GLU A 167 -2.72 -3.75 -12.76
C GLU A 167 -1.93 -4.63 -11.78
N ILE A 168 -2.48 -4.78 -10.57
CA ILE A 168 -1.98 -5.73 -9.58
C ILE A 168 -2.68 -7.06 -9.84
N ILE A 169 -1.94 -8.00 -10.43
CA ILE A 169 -2.50 -9.26 -10.92
C ILE A 169 -1.97 -10.46 -10.15
N SER A 170 -2.76 -11.51 -9.96
CA SER A 170 -2.19 -12.84 -9.67
C SER A 170 -2.33 -13.70 -10.90
N ILE A 171 -1.24 -14.38 -11.26
CA ILE A 171 -1.27 -15.50 -12.18
C ILE A 171 -1.38 -16.77 -11.31
N PRO A 172 -2.51 -17.49 -11.33
CA PRO A 172 -2.62 -18.73 -10.58
C PRO A 172 -1.64 -19.77 -11.14
N ASN A 173 -0.57 -20.05 -10.39
CA ASN A 173 0.51 -21.01 -10.65
C ASN A 173 1.53 -20.60 -11.74
N ALA A 174 2.52 -19.78 -11.36
CA ALA A 174 3.83 -19.79 -12.00
C ALA A 174 4.74 -20.82 -11.32
#